data_AF-A0AB40C6E8-F1
#
_entry.id   AF-A0AB40C6E8-F1
#
_cell.length_a   1.000
_cell.length_b   1.000
_cell.length_c   1.000
_cell.angle_alpha   90.00
_cell.angle_beta   90.00
_cell.angle_gamma   90.00
#
_symmetry.space_group_name_H-M   'P 1'
#
loop_
_entity.id
_entity.type
_entity.pdbx_description
1 polymer ?
#
loop_
_entity_poly.entity_id
_entity_poly.type
_entity_poly.pdbx_seq_one_letter_code
_entity_poly.pdbx_strand_id
1 'polypeptide(L)'
;MLHLILLLSLSFQSQMPSILSTTFTLTNNCAQTIWPGILANAGSTPPASTGFALNPSTSRSIVTPAPWSGRFWARTLCSTDQSGRFTCASGDCGSGTVECSGGGAAPPTTLAEFTLAGGDGTMDFYDVSLVDGYNIAMLVEPNGSSASACAVTGCVAELNGACPVELKVGAGIACKSACEAFGTDEYCCNGVYGNPNACKPTVYSEFFKRACPRAYSYAYDDATSTFTCSSADSYVITFCPGLTTRVKSEGRESSGIRPLINDSMVFLGVRTSSAVAKDVTGMVIVGFGYLLVWVCYDR
;
A
#
# COMPACT_ATOMS: atom_id res chain seq x y z
N MET A 1 50.96 -0.57 -50.32
CA MET A 1 50.39 -0.88 -49.00
C MET A 1 50.03 0.41 -48.25
N LEU A 2 49.09 1.21 -48.76
CA LEU A 2 48.59 2.40 -48.05
C LEU A 2 47.11 2.68 -48.33
N HIS A 3 46.40 1.75 -48.98
CA HIS A 3 44.96 1.85 -49.27
C HIS A 3 44.16 0.74 -48.55
N LEU A 4 44.84 -0.14 -47.82
CA LEU A 4 44.20 -1.23 -47.07
C LEU A 4 43.97 -0.90 -45.59
N ILE A 5 44.34 0.30 -45.14
CA ILE A 5 44.19 0.75 -43.74
C ILE A 5 42.91 1.60 -43.56
N LEU A 6 42.30 2.10 -44.66
CA LEU A 6 41.15 3.00 -44.61
C LEU A 6 39.78 2.30 -44.63
N LEU A 7 39.71 0.97 -44.54
CA LEU A 7 38.46 0.21 -44.50
C LEU A 7 38.19 -0.44 -43.13
N LEU A 8 39.02 -0.16 -42.12
CA LEU A 8 38.88 -0.66 -40.75
C LEU A 8 38.18 0.32 -39.79
N SER A 9 37.48 1.33 -40.32
CA SER A 9 36.44 2.02 -39.55
C SER A 9 35.12 1.24 -39.62
N LEU A 10 35.15 -0.06 -39.31
CA LEU A 10 33.93 -0.76 -38.95
C LEU A 10 33.50 -0.20 -37.60
N SER A 11 32.47 0.62 -37.65
CA SER A 11 31.67 1.07 -36.53
C SER A 11 31.37 -0.10 -35.60
N PHE A 12 32.15 -0.20 -34.53
CA PHE A 12 31.82 -0.99 -33.35
C PHE A 12 30.65 -0.26 -32.68
N GLN A 13 29.46 -0.38 -33.27
CA GLN A 13 28.21 -0.06 -32.59
C GLN A 13 28.08 -1.13 -31.52
N SER A 14 28.63 -0.84 -30.34
CA SER A 14 28.29 -1.54 -29.10
C SER A 14 26.78 -1.49 -28.98
N GLN A 15 26.11 -2.60 -29.33
CA GLN A 15 24.74 -2.84 -28.92
C GLN A 15 24.78 -2.91 -27.40
N MET A 16 24.52 -1.78 -26.75
CA MET A 16 24.30 -1.75 -25.32
C MET A 16 23.12 -2.70 -25.05
N PRO A 17 23.27 -3.70 -24.18
CA PRO A 17 22.12 -4.52 -23.79
C PRO A 17 21.04 -3.56 -23.28
N SER A 18 19.85 -3.64 -23.88
CA SER A 18 18.69 -2.90 -23.40
C SER A 18 18.42 -3.36 -21.97
N ILE A 19 18.74 -2.51 -21.00
CA ILE A 19 18.39 -2.76 -19.61
C ILE A 19 16.87 -2.65 -19.51
N LEU A 20 16.21 -3.79 -19.31
CA LEU A 20 14.81 -3.81 -18.96
C LEU A 20 14.65 -3.13 -17.61
N SER A 21 13.61 -2.31 -17.48
CA SER A 21 13.34 -1.54 -16.28
C SER A 21 11.86 -1.50 -16.02
N THR A 22 11.47 -1.53 -14.76
CA THR A 22 10.08 -1.45 -14.34
C THR A 22 9.85 -0.12 -13.65
N THR A 23 8.75 0.54 -14.01
CA THR A 23 8.35 1.80 -13.39
C THR A 23 7.34 1.54 -12.29
N PHE A 24 7.61 2.04 -11.09
CA PHE A 24 6.69 2.11 -9.97
C PHE A 24 6.18 3.53 -9.81
N THR A 25 4.87 3.75 -9.87
CA THR A 25 4.28 5.06 -9.60
C THR A 25 3.67 5.05 -8.21
N LEU A 26 4.29 5.79 -7.29
CA LEU A 26 3.81 5.92 -5.92
C LEU A 26 2.87 7.13 -5.83
N THR A 27 1.65 6.92 -5.33
CA THR A 27 0.59 7.93 -5.26
C THR A 27 0.11 8.10 -3.83
N ASN A 28 0.13 9.34 -3.32
CA ASN A 28 -0.38 9.66 -2.00
C ASN A 28 -1.82 10.20 -2.09
N ASN A 29 -2.81 9.39 -1.76
CA ASN A 29 -4.21 9.83 -1.61
C ASN A 29 -4.58 10.12 -0.14
N CYS A 30 -3.61 10.10 0.77
CA CYS A 30 -3.81 10.48 2.16
C CYS A 30 -3.97 12.00 2.29
N ALA A 31 -4.67 12.44 3.34
CA ALA A 31 -4.83 13.86 3.64
C ALA A 31 -3.54 14.55 4.14
N GLN A 32 -2.53 13.77 4.49
CA GLN A 32 -1.26 14.23 5.07
C GLN A 32 -0.10 13.87 4.15
N THR A 33 1.00 14.62 4.24
CA THR A 33 2.25 14.21 3.61
C THR A 33 2.71 12.88 4.20
N ILE A 34 3.17 11.98 3.33
CA ILE A 34 3.83 10.73 3.69
C ILE A 34 5.25 10.76 3.17
N TRP A 35 6.10 9.88 3.71
CA TRP A 35 7.48 9.75 3.25
C TRP A 35 7.75 8.32 2.81
N PRO A 36 7.54 7.98 1.52
CA PRO A 36 7.86 6.64 1.06
C PRO A 36 9.30 6.26 1.35
N GLY A 37 9.49 4.99 1.70
CA GLY A 37 10.79 4.35 1.84
C GLY A 37 10.89 3.17 0.89
N ILE A 38 12.10 2.91 0.39
CA ILE A 38 12.35 1.90 -0.62
C ILE A 38 13.62 1.16 -0.23
N LEU A 39 13.53 -0.18 -0.22
CA LEU A 39 14.65 -1.06 0.07
C LEU A 39 14.77 -2.11 -1.03
N ALA A 40 15.92 -2.14 -1.70
CA ALA A 40 16.28 -3.27 -2.54
C ALA A 40 16.77 -4.42 -1.67
N ASN A 41 16.35 -5.64 -2.00
CA ASN A 41 16.82 -6.85 -1.32
C ASN A 41 18.28 -7.15 -1.69
N ALA A 42 18.91 -8.01 -0.91
CA ALA A 42 20.28 -8.43 -1.16
C ALA A 42 20.44 -8.96 -2.61
N GLY A 43 21.44 -8.45 -3.32
CA GLY A 43 21.69 -8.79 -4.74
C GLY A 43 20.91 -7.94 -5.76
N SER A 44 20.00 -7.06 -5.32
CA SER A 44 19.30 -6.11 -6.19
C SER A 44 19.92 -4.71 -6.11
N THR A 45 20.00 -4.02 -7.26
CA THR A 45 20.49 -2.64 -7.31
C THR A 45 19.47 -1.68 -6.67
N PRO A 46 19.88 -0.84 -5.70
CA PRO A 46 19.00 0.20 -5.15
C PRO A 46 18.55 1.20 -6.24
N PRO A 47 17.29 1.67 -6.19
CA PRO A 47 16.86 2.76 -7.06
C PRO A 47 17.58 4.07 -6.74
N ALA A 48 17.48 5.05 -7.64
CA ALA A 48 18.15 6.35 -7.51
C ALA A 48 17.76 7.15 -6.25
N SER A 49 16.59 6.87 -5.66
CA SER A 49 16.15 7.41 -4.37
C SER A 49 15.54 6.28 -3.56
N THR A 50 15.89 6.23 -2.29
CA THR A 50 15.44 5.26 -1.28
C THR A 50 14.45 5.87 -0.28
N GLY A 51 14.23 7.18 -0.34
CA GLY A 51 13.18 7.83 0.42
C GLY A 51 12.96 9.30 0.05
N PHE A 52 11.73 9.77 0.13
CA PHE A 52 11.34 11.12 -0.26
C PHE A 52 10.04 11.56 0.41
N ALA A 53 9.76 12.87 0.40
CA ALA A 53 8.44 13.39 0.78
C ALA A 53 7.46 13.28 -0.39
N LEU A 54 6.23 12.85 -0.12
CA LEU A 54 5.14 12.78 -1.10
C LEU A 54 3.91 13.48 -0.51
N ASN A 55 3.59 14.66 -1.05
CA ASN A 55 2.48 15.50 -0.59
C ASN A 55 1.10 14.89 -0.93
N PRO A 56 0.03 15.32 -0.26
CA PRO A 56 -1.34 14.89 -0.59
C PRO A 56 -1.67 15.10 -2.06
N SER A 57 -2.33 14.11 -2.65
CA SER A 57 -2.78 14.10 -4.05
C SER A 57 -1.65 14.24 -5.08
N THR A 58 -0.43 13.84 -4.73
CA THR A 58 0.69 13.82 -5.68
C THR A 58 1.22 12.40 -5.90
N SER A 59 1.89 12.23 -7.03
CA SER A 59 2.54 10.98 -7.41
C SER A 59 4.02 11.21 -7.76
N ARG A 60 4.84 10.19 -7.54
CA ARG A 60 6.24 10.16 -7.98
C ARG A 60 6.58 8.77 -8.50
N SER A 61 7.24 8.73 -9.66
CA SER A 61 7.72 7.49 -10.24
C SER A 61 9.13 7.15 -9.80
N ILE A 62 9.39 5.86 -9.61
CA ILE A 62 10.67 5.24 -9.33
C ILE A 62 10.91 4.18 -10.39
N VAL A 63 12.12 4.14 -10.91
CA VAL A 63 12.53 3.15 -11.91
C VAL A 63 13.54 2.22 -11.26
N THR A 64 13.30 0.92 -11.38
CA THR A 64 14.25 -0.13 -10.99
C THR A 64 14.70 -0.88 -12.23
N PRO A 65 15.92 -1.42 -12.26
CA PRO A 65 16.28 -2.40 -13.28
C PRO A 65 15.40 -3.64 -13.13
N ALA A 66 15.36 -4.48 -14.14
CA ALA A 66 14.86 -5.85 -14.06
C ALA A 66 15.99 -6.81 -14.47
N PRO A 67 16.25 -7.90 -13.72
CA PRO A 67 15.53 -8.34 -12.51
C PRO A 67 15.76 -7.42 -11.30
N TRP A 68 14.81 -7.41 -10.37
CA TRP A 68 14.89 -6.65 -9.11
C TRP A 68 13.95 -7.22 -8.06
N SER A 69 14.41 -7.31 -6.83
CA SER A 69 13.60 -7.66 -5.68
C SER A 69 13.76 -6.61 -4.60
N GLY A 70 12.65 -6.26 -3.95
CA GLY A 70 12.64 -5.23 -2.92
C GLY A 70 11.25 -4.90 -2.44
N ARG A 71 11.18 -3.84 -1.64
CA ARG A 71 9.95 -3.43 -0.95
C ARG A 71 9.80 -1.93 -0.85
N PHE A 72 8.54 -1.52 -0.78
CA PHE A 72 8.10 -0.14 -0.61
C PHE A 72 7.21 -0.03 0.64
N TRP A 73 7.31 1.10 1.32
CA TRP A 73 6.41 1.44 2.43
C TRP A 73 6.23 2.95 2.51
N ALA A 74 5.34 3.41 3.40
CA ALA A 74 5.24 4.83 3.73
C ALA A 74 5.48 5.07 5.22
N ARG A 75 6.34 6.05 5.48
CA ARG A 75 6.51 6.65 6.79
C ARG A 75 5.45 7.73 7.02
N THR A 76 4.99 7.86 8.25
CA THR A 76 3.99 8.86 8.65
C THR A 76 4.45 9.66 9.85
N LEU A 77 3.88 10.87 10.00
CA LEU A 77 4.15 11.79 11.11
C LEU A 77 5.65 12.04 11.30
N CYS A 78 6.33 12.38 10.21
CA CYS A 78 7.76 12.64 10.22
C CYS A 78 8.09 14.10 10.49
N SER A 79 9.23 14.33 11.13
CA SER A 79 9.77 15.67 11.38
C SER A 79 11.29 15.65 11.47
N THR A 80 11.91 16.81 11.25
CA THR A 80 13.34 17.04 11.49
C THR A 80 13.49 17.80 12.80
N ASP A 81 14.28 17.28 13.73
CA ASP A 81 14.55 17.95 14.99
C ASP A 81 15.58 19.09 14.84
N GLN A 82 15.87 19.79 15.95
CA GLN A 82 16.83 20.91 15.96
C GLN A 82 18.28 20.49 15.63
N SER A 83 18.61 19.20 15.74
CA SER A 83 19.92 18.66 15.35
C SER A 83 20.01 18.33 13.85
N GLY A 84 18.91 18.48 13.11
CA GLY A 84 18.82 18.10 11.71
C GLY A 84 18.46 16.63 11.49
N ARG A 85 18.12 15.88 12.55
CA ARG A 85 17.78 14.46 12.46
C ARG A 85 16.32 14.29 12.07
N PHE A 86 16.10 13.61 10.94
CA PHE A 86 14.77 13.24 10.46
C PHE A 86 14.31 11.93 11.10
N THR A 87 13.12 11.94 11.69
CA THR A 87 12.49 10.77 12.33
C THR A 87 10.99 10.72 12.07
N CYS A 88 10.42 9.53 12.08
CA CYS A 88 9.00 9.27 11.83
C CYS A 88 8.35 8.47 12.96
N ALA A 89 7.07 8.72 13.24
CA ALA A 89 6.34 7.96 14.27
C ALA A 89 6.02 6.52 13.84
N SER A 90 5.87 6.26 12.54
CA SER A 90 5.67 4.90 11.99
C SER A 90 6.56 4.67 10.77
N GLY A 91 7.12 3.45 10.64
CA GLY A 91 7.88 3.02 9.49
C GLY A 91 9.24 3.69 9.31
N ASP A 92 9.75 4.36 10.34
CA ASP A 92 11.06 5.00 10.32
C ASP A 92 12.15 4.01 9.89
N CYS A 93 13.12 4.46 9.10
CA CYS A 93 14.18 3.60 8.58
C CYS A 93 15.53 3.81 9.26
N GLY A 94 15.56 4.58 10.37
CA GLY A 94 16.72 4.72 11.23
C GLY A 94 17.90 5.50 10.64
N SER A 95 17.81 5.97 9.40
CA SER A 95 18.91 6.69 8.72
C SER A 95 19.16 8.08 9.28
N GLY A 96 18.19 8.66 10.01
CA GLY A 96 18.24 10.05 10.46
C GLY A 96 18.07 11.07 9.34
N THR A 97 17.76 10.64 8.10
CA THR A 97 17.50 11.52 6.95
C THR A 97 16.27 11.05 6.18
N VAL A 98 15.83 11.85 5.19
CA VAL A 98 14.68 11.46 4.34
C VAL A 98 15.00 10.23 3.50
N GLU A 99 16.24 10.07 3.04
CA GLU A 99 16.69 8.88 2.33
C GLU A 99 16.86 7.72 3.32
N CYS A 100 16.42 6.51 2.98
CA CYS A 100 16.56 5.35 3.87
C CYS A 100 17.93 4.68 3.79
N SER A 101 18.67 4.88 2.70
CA SER A 101 20.09 4.50 2.57
C SER A 101 20.39 3.04 2.95
N GLY A 102 19.48 2.12 2.59
CA GLY A 102 19.58 0.69 2.90
C GLY A 102 18.95 0.28 4.25
N GLY A 103 18.45 1.24 5.04
CA GLY A 103 17.63 0.96 6.22
C GLY A 103 16.25 0.43 5.84
N GLY A 104 15.80 -0.63 6.50
CA GLY A 104 14.44 -1.15 6.40
C GLY A 104 13.46 -0.39 7.30
N ALA A 105 12.17 -0.53 7.03
CA ALA A 105 11.13 0.03 7.88
C ALA A 105 11.16 -0.59 9.29
N ALA A 106 11.07 0.24 10.33
CA ALA A 106 10.76 -0.22 11.68
C ALA A 106 9.27 -0.60 11.76
N PRO A 107 8.93 -1.85 12.13
CA PRO A 107 7.55 -2.26 12.35
C PRO A 107 6.89 -1.47 13.50
N PRO A 108 5.56 -1.29 13.50
CA PRO A 108 4.61 -1.78 12.50
C PRO A 108 4.58 -1.00 11.19
N THR A 109 4.58 -1.69 10.06
CA THR A 109 4.53 -1.07 8.72
C THR A 109 3.86 -1.97 7.68
N THR A 110 2.93 -1.39 6.92
CA THR A 110 2.37 -2.03 5.71
C THR A 110 3.42 -2.01 4.60
N LEU A 111 3.72 -3.18 4.01
CA LEU A 111 4.72 -3.32 2.95
C LEU A 111 4.06 -3.65 1.60
N ALA A 112 4.61 -3.14 0.51
CA ALA A 112 4.43 -3.71 -0.83
C ALA A 112 5.74 -4.36 -1.25
N GLU A 113 5.69 -5.64 -1.59
CA GLU A 113 6.86 -6.47 -1.87
C GLU A 113 6.83 -6.93 -3.32
N PHE A 114 8.00 -6.98 -3.95
CA PHE A 114 8.15 -7.34 -5.36
C PHE A 114 9.36 -8.22 -5.60
N THR A 115 9.21 -9.16 -6.53
CA THR A 115 10.30 -9.88 -7.18
C THR A 115 10.03 -9.88 -8.69
N LEU A 116 10.78 -9.06 -9.40
CA LEU A 116 10.70 -8.85 -10.84
C LEU A 116 11.69 -9.76 -11.55
N ALA A 117 11.19 -10.59 -12.47
CA ALA A 117 12.01 -11.60 -13.14
C ALA A 117 12.83 -11.02 -14.32
N GLY A 118 12.34 -9.94 -14.95
CA GLY A 118 13.00 -9.25 -16.06
C GLY A 118 12.94 -9.99 -17.39
N GLY A 119 12.25 -9.42 -18.38
CA GLY A 119 12.16 -9.93 -19.76
C GLY A 119 10.74 -10.33 -20.17
N ASP A 120 10.51 -10.32 -21.49
CA ASP A 120 9.20 -10.66 -22.09
C ASP A 120 8.78 -12.08 -21.71
N GLY A 121 7.59 -12.24 -21.12
CA GLY A 121 7.04 -13.53 -20.73
C GLY A 121 7.58 -14.10 -19.41
N THR A 122 8.43 -13.36 -18.69
CA THR A 122 8.84 -13.72 -17.33
C THR A 122 7.79 -13.27 -16.30
N MET A 123 7.71 -13.96 -15.17
CA MET A 123 6.64 -13.78 -14.19
C MET A 123 7.14 -12.97 -13.00
N ASP A 124 6.55 -11.80 -12.79
CA ASP A 124 6.73 -11.02 -11.57
C ASP A 124 5.89 -11.62 -10.44
N PHE A 125 6.40 -11.48 -9.22
CA PHE A 125 5.69 -11.77 -7.98
C PHE A 125 5.54 -10.48 -7.19
N TYR A 126 4.35 -10.23 -6.66
CA TYR A 126 4.07 -9.04 -5.87
C TYR A 126 2.95 -9.29 -4.87
N ASP A 127 2.99 -8.53 -3.78
CA ASP A 127 2.01 -8.61 -2.71
C ASP A 127 1.99 -7.32 -1.88
N VAL A 128 0.95 -7.20 -1.05
CA VAL A 128 0.93 -6.29 0.09
C VAL A 128 0.94 -7.15 1.35
N SER A 129 1.80 -6.78 2.30
CA SER A 129 2.09 -7.58 3.48
C SER A 129 1.86 -6.80 4.77
N LEU A 130 1.16 -7.46 5.70
CA LEU A 130 0.88 -7.03 7.07
C LEU A 130 1.61 -7.92 8.09
N VAL A 131 2.57 -8.72 7.64
CA VAL A 131 3.42 -9.56 8.51
C VAL A 131 4.18 -8.70 9.51
N ASP A 132 4.67 -7.55 9.05
CA ASP A 132 5.32 -6.52 9.86
C ASP A 132 4.29 -5.53 10.45
N GLY A 133 3.01 -5.88 10.48
CA GLY A 133 1.92 -5.03 10.98
C GLY A 133 1.37 -4.05 9.94
N TYR A 134 0.62 -3.06 10.43
CA TYR A 134 -0.10 -2.08 9.61
C TYR A 134 0.16 -0.68 10.14
N ASN A 135 0.38 0.28 9.27
CA ASN A 135 0.33 1.70 9.63
C ASN A 135 -0.55 2.52 8.68
N ILE A 136 -0.63 2.12 7.41
CA ILE A 136 -1.35 2.86 6.38
C ILE A 136 -1.99 1.92 5.36
N ALA A 137 -3.15 2.31 4.85
CA ALA A 137 -3.81 1.60 3.76
C ALA A 137 -3.00 1.69 2.47
N MET A 138 -2.90 0.58 1.74
CA MET A 138 -2.06 0.45 0.55
C MET A 138 -2.74 -0.43 -0.50
N LEU A 139 -2.60 -0.05 -1.77
CA LEU A 139 -3.04 -0.81 -2.94
C LEU A 139 -1.91 -0.87 -3.96
N VAL A 140 -1.75 -2.02 -4.58
CA VAL A 140 -0.79 -2.28 -5.67
C VAL A 140 -1.58 -2.75 -6.90
N GLU A 141 -1.44 -2.00 -7.99
CA GLU A 141 -2.11 -2.26 -9.26
C GLU A 141 -1.07 -2.44 -10.37
N PRO A 142 -0.98 -3.62 -10.99
CA PRO A 142 -0.24 -3.80 -12.24
C PRO A 142 -0.88 -2.94 -13.35
N ASN A 143 -0.05 -2.26 -14.14
CA ASN A 143 -0.48 -1.40 -15.24
C ASN A 143 0.22 -1.81 -16.55
N GLY A 144 -0.50 -1.66 -17.66
CA GLY A 144 -0.07 -2.11 -18.98
C GLY A 144 -1.24 -2.63 -19.84
N SER A 145 -1.05 -2.65 -21.15
CA SER A 145 -2.10 -2.98 -22.13
C SER A 145 -2.67 -4.40 -21.91
N SER A 146 -1.80 -5.33 -21.50
CA SER A 146 -2.09 -6.73 -21.19
C SER A 146 -2.15 -7.01 -19.68
N ALA A 147 -1.64 -6.10 -18.83
CA ALA A 147 -1.69 -6.19 -17.36
C ALA A 147 -3.10 -6.24 -16.78
N SER A 148 -4.10 -5.90 -17.59
CA SER A 148 -5.51 -5.95 -17.22
C SER A 148 -5.98 -7.37 -16.78
N ALA A 149 -5.23 -8.42 -17.11
CA ALA A 149 -5.46 -9.78 -16.59
C ALA A 149 -4.85 -10.04 -15.20
N CYS A 150 -3.96 -9.17 -14.72
CA CYS A 150 -3.26 -9.31 -13.46
C CYS A 150 -4.10 -8.76 -12.29
N ALA A 151 -3.96 -9.43 -11.15
CA ALA A 151 -4.79 -9.18 -9.99
C ALA A 151 -4.23 -8.01 -9.15
N VAL A 152 -5.10 -7.06 -8.79
CA VAL A 152 -4.76 -6.02 -7.81
C VAL A 152 -4.46 -6.63 -6.43
N THR A 153 -3.63 -6.03 -5.58
CA THR A 153 -3.43 -6.52 -4.21
C THR A 153 -3.36 -5.35 -3.23
N GLY A 154 -3.69 -5.58 -1.97
CA GLY A 154 -3.73 -4.47 -1.01
C GLY A 154 -4.51 -4.72 0.26
N CYS A 155 -4.34 -3.75 1.16
CA CYS A 155 -5.12 -3.58 2.36
C CYS A 155 -5.67 -2.15 2.38
N VAL A 156 -6.90 -1.99 1.88
CA VAL A 156 -7.53 -0.67 1.72
C VAL A 156 -8.40 -0.25 2.91
N ALA A 157 -8.64 -1.17 3.85
CA ALA A 157 -9.34 -0.90 5.10
C ALA A 157 -8.47 -0.02 6.03
N GLU A 158 -9.11 0.82 6.85
CA GLU A 158 -8.47 1.55 7.94
C GLU A 158 -8.44 0.64 9.17
N LEU A 159 -7.25 0.17 9.56
CA LEU A 159 -7.10 -0.78 10.66
C LEU A 159 -6.67 -0.12 11.97
N ASN A 160 -6.15 1.10 11.96
CA ASN A 160 -5.58 1.69 13.18
C ASN A 160 -6.66 1.96 14.25
N GLY A 161 -7.85 2.40 13.84
CA GLY A 161 -8.98 2.59 14.75
C GLY A 161 -9.47 1.28 15.37
N ALA A 162 -9.55 0.23 14.55
CA ALA A 162 -10.05 -1.09 14.93
C ALA A 162 -9.00 -2.05 15.47
N CYS A 163 -7.73 -1.63 15.53
CA CYS A 163 -6.63 -2.44 15.99
C CYS A 163 -6.91 -2.96 17.42
N PRO A 164 -6.70 -4.28 17.70
CA PRO A 164 -6.77 -4.83 19.05
C PRO A 164 -5.90 -4.03 20.02
N VAL A 165 -6.35 -3.87 21.26
CA VAL A 165 -5.71 -2.96 22.23
C VAL A 165 -4.27 -3.36 22.53
N GLU A 166 -4.01 -4.66 22.56
CA GLU A 166 -2.73 -5.31 22.76
C GLU A 166 -1.76 -5.14 21.59
N LEU A 167 -2.26 -4.76 20.41
CA LEU A 167 -1.46 -4.53 19.19
C LEU A 167 -1.29 -3.03 18.86
N LYS A 168 -2.03 -2.13 19.54
CA LYS A 168 -2.04 -0.69 19.25
C LYS A 168 -0.70 -0.02 19.58
N VAL A 169 -0.26 0.86 18.68
CA VAL A 169 0.89 1.77 18.91
C VAL A 169 0.42 3.21 19.01
N GLY A 170 0.81 3.88 20.11
CA GLY A 170 0.39 5.24 20.41
C GLY A 170 -1.13 5.36 20.52
N ALA A 171 -1.69 6.49 20.09
CA ALA A 171 -3.13 6.72 20.04
C ALA A 171 -3.81 6.08 18.80
N GLY A 172 -3.35 4.89 18.38
CA GLY A 172 -3.78 4.27 17.12
C GLY A 172 -3.10 4.91 15.91
N ILE A 173 -1.79 5.10 15.98
CA ILE A 173 -0.98 5.56 14.83
C ILE A 173 -0.66 4.38 13.90
N ALA A 174 -0.50 3.20 14.49
CA ALA A 174 -0.20 1.96 13.80
C ALA A 174 -0.67 0.75 14.62
N CYS A 175 -0.68 -0.42 13.99
CA CYS A 175 -1.11 -1.70 14.54
C CYS A 175 -0.02 -2.75 14.35
N LYS A 176 0.54 -3.27 15.44
CA LYS A 176 1.52 -4.37 15.42
C LYS A 176 0.91 -5.65 14.87
N SER A 177 1.71 -6.46 14.18
CA SER A 177 1.40 -7.87 14.05
C SER A 177 1.59 -8.58 15.40
N ALA A 178 1.10 -9.81 15.52
CA ALA A 178 1.33 -10.60 16.74
C ALA A 178 2.81 -10.91 16.96
N CYS A 179 3.59 -11.12 15.90
CA CYS A 179 5.03 -11.33 16.03
C CYS A 179 5.70 -10.11 16.67
N GLU A 180 5.39 -8.91 16.18
CA GLU A 180 5.95 -7.66 16.72
C GLU A 180 5.47 -7.31 18.13
N ALA A 181 4.29 -7.81 18.53
CA ALA A 181 3.75 -7.58 19.86
C ALA A 181 4.30 -8.57 20.91
N PHE A 182 4.46 -9.84 20.53
CA PHE A 182 4.68 -10.92 21.50
C PHE A 182 6.00 -11.68 21.30
N GLY A 183 6.60 -11.64 20.10
CA GLY A 183 7.91 -12.25 19.81
C GLY A 183 7.99 -13.77 19.95
N THR A 184 6.86 -14.47 20.05
CA THR A 184 6.85 -15.93 20.22
C THR A 184 7.09 -16.64 18.90
N ASP A 185 7.71 -17.81 18.94
CA ASP A 185 7.97 -18.64 17.75
C ASP A 185 6.70 -18.95 16.94
N GLU A 186 5.54 -19.13 17.59
CA GLU A 186 4.27 -19.39 16.92
C GLU A 186 3.83 -18.20 16.05
N TYR A 187 3.82 -16.99 16.60
CA TYR A 187 3.43 -15.78 15.84
C TYR A 187 4.46 -15.34 14.81
N CYS A 188 5.74 -15.58 15.08
CA CYS A 188 6.84 -15.23 14.19
C CYS A 188 7.20 -16.34 13.19
N CYS A 189 6.52 -17.49 13.25
CA CYS A 189 6.81 -18.67 12.46
C CYS A 189 8.29 -19.09 12.51
N ASN A 190 8.87 -19.15 13.71
CA ASN A 190 10.26 -19.54 13.94
C ASN A 190 10.36 -20.97 14.51
N GLY A 191 11.57 -21.53 14.49
CA GLY A 191 11.85 -22.83 15.11
C GLY A 191 10.96 -23.95 14.57
N VAL A 192 10.21 -24.61 15.45
CA VAL A 192 9.27 -25.68 15.06
C VAL A 192 8.12 -25.17 14.18
N TYR A 193 7.81 -23.88 14.24
CA TYR A 193 6.83 -23.19 13.40
C TYR A 193 7.42 -22.65 12.09
N GLY A 194 8.71 -22.90 11.80
CA GLY A 194 9.40 -22.47 10.58
C GLY A 194 8.98 -23.16 9.28
N ASN A 195 7.72 -23.61 9.20
CA ASN A 195 7.15 -24.22 8.01
C ASN A 195 5.62 -24.04 7.98
N PRO A 196 4.99 -24.03 6.78
CA PRO A 196 3.54 -23.81 6.64
C PRO A 196 2.67 -24.92 7.26
N ASN A 197 3.23 -26.10 7.51
CA ASN A 197 2.50 -27.18 8.16
C ASN A 197 2.34 -26.94 9.67
N ALA A 198 3.28 -26.22 10.29
CA ALA A 198 3.28 -25.94 11.73
C ALA A 198 2.80 -24.52 12.07
N CYS A 199 3.19 -23.48 11.32
CA CYS A 199 2.67 -22.13 11.55
C CYS A 199 1.26 -21.98 10.98
N LYS A 200 0.27 -21.83 11.86
CA LYS A 200 -1.14 -21.70 11.47
C LYS A 200 -1.65 -20.29 11.69
N PRO A 201 -2.73 -19.88 10.98
CA PRO A 201 -3.41 -18.64 11.28
C PRO A 201 -3.81 -18.58 12.77
N THR A 202 -3.72 -17.39 13.35
CA THR A 202 -4.08 -17.10 14.73
C THR A 202 -5.19 -16.08 14.78
N VAL A 203 -5.78 -15.84 15.95
CA VAL A 203 -6.81 -14.80 16.13
C VAL A 203 -6.35 -13.41 15.65
N TYR A 204 -5.05 -13.13 15.76
CA TYR A 204 -4.47 -11.85 15.34
C TYR A 204 -4.23 -11.79 13.83
N SER A 205 -3.68 -12.84 13.21
CA SER A 205 -3.52 -12.85 11.74
C SER A 205 -4.89 -12.89 11.05
N GLU A 206 -5.88 -13.58 11.63
CA GLU A 206 -7.24 -13.56 11.13
C GLU A 206 -7.90 -12.17 11.21
N PHE A 207 -7.57 -11.34 12.21
CA PHE A 207 -8.03 -9.95 12.24
C PHE A 207 -7.58 -9.19 10.99
N PHE A 208 -6.28 -9.25 10.66
CA PHE A 208 -5.74 -8.64 9.46
C PHE A 208 -6.35 -9.25 8.19
N LYS A 209 -6.45 -10.58 8.12
CA LYS A 209 -6.92 -11.28 6.93
C LYS A 209 -8.39 -11.02 6.62
N ARG A 210 -9.23 -10.94 7.65
CA ARG A 210 -10.66 -10.63 7.48
C ARG A 210 -10.85 -9.22 6.97
N ALA A 211 -10.02 -8.28 7.38
CA ALA A 211 -10.10 -6.89 6.92
C ALA A 211 -9.49 -6.71 5.52
N CYS A 212 -8.41 -7.43 5.22
CA CYS A 212 -7.62 -7.31 4.00
C CYS A 212 -7.38 -8.70 3.37
N PRO A 213 -8.39 -9.27 2.68
CA PRO A 213 -8.33 -10.67 2.21
C PRO A 213 -7.28 -10.96 1.14
N ARG A 214 -6.75 -9.91 0.50
CA ARG A 214 -5.72 -9.97 -0.55
C ARG A 214 -4.35 -9.52 -0.06
N ALA A 215 -4.16 -9.28 1.23
CA ALA A 215 -2.85 -9.00 1.80
C ALA A 215 -2.35 -10.20 2.62
N TYR A 216 -1.04 -10.35 2.74
CA TYR A 216 -0.44 -11.30 3.68
C TYR A 216 -0.78 -10.87 5.11
N SER A 217 -1.30 -11.80 5.90
CA SER A 217 -1.63 -11.57 7.31
C SER A 217 -0.63 -12.20 8.29
N TYR A 218 0.19 -13.15 7.83
CA TYR A 218 1.29 -13.80 8.53
C TYR A 218 2.22 -14.48 7.52
N ALA A 219 3.39 -14.97 7.95
CA ALA A 219 4.48 -15.37 7.06
C ALA A 219 4.17 -16.48 6.04
N TYR A 220 3.17 -17.34 6.29
CA TYR A 220 2.83 -18.46 5.40
C TYR A 220 1.41 -18.33 4.78
N ASP A 221 0.92 -17.11 4.61
CA ASP A 221 -0.39 -16.80 3.99
C ASP A 221 -0.35 -16.77 2.44
N ASP A 222 0.44 -17.65 1.81
CA ASP A 222 0.73 -17.56 0.36
C ASP A 222 -0.52 -17.75 -0.52
N ALA A 223 -1.37 -18.71 -0.17
CA ALA A 223 -2.46 -19.21 -1.01
C ALA A 223 -3.46 -18.14 -1.46
N THR A 224 -3.51 -16.98 -0.79
CA THR A 224 -4.44 -15.89 -1.12
C THR A 224 -3.78 -14.51 -1.17
N SER A 225 -2.45 -14.44 -1.07
CA SER A 225 -1.73 -13.18 -0.83
C SER A 225 -0.57 -12.94 -1.79
N THR A 226 -0.02 -13.99 -2.41
CA THR A 226 0.95 -13.83 -3.51
C THR A 226 0.22 -13.67 -4.83
N PHE A 227 0.60 -12.66 -5.60
CA PHE A 227 0.07 -12.44 -6.93
C PHE A 227 1.20 -12.46 -7.96
N THR A 228 0.85 -12.91 -9.16
CA THR A 228 1.80 -12.97 -10.26
C THR A 228 1.31 -12.20 -11.47
N CYS A 229 2.25 -11.67 -12.25
CA CYS A 229 1.94 -10.97 -13.49
C CYS A 229 3.07 -11.14 -14.48
N SER A 230 2.77 -11.59 -15.70
CA SER A 230 3.74 -11.74 -16.79
C SER A 230 3.66 -10.63 -17.83
N SER A 231 2.83 -9.61 -17.59
CA SER A 231 2.42 -8.61 -18.59
C SER A 231 2.28 -7.20 -18.03
N ALA A 232 2.86 -6.93 -16.86
CA ALA A 232 2.91 -5.60 -16.29
C ALA A 232 4.03 -4.79 -16.95
N ASP A 233 3.68 -3.65 -17.54
CA ASP A 233 4.66 -2.67 -18.01
C ASP A 233 5.16 -1.79 -16.85
N SER A 234 4.29 -1.62 -15.83
CA SER A 234 4.54 -0.79 -14.65
C SER A 234 3.63 -1.21 -13.50
N TYR A 235 3.88 -0.68 -12.30
CA TYR A 235 3.02 -0.86 -11.13
C TYR A 235 2.66 0.49 -10.53
N VAL A 236 1.44 0.61 -10.02
CA VAL A 236 0.99 1.77 -9.24
C VAL A 236 0.82 1.33 -7.79
N ILE A 237 1.48 2.06 -6.87
CA ILE A 237 1.36 1.87 -5.42
C ILE A 237 0.61 3.07 -4.86
N THR A 238 -0.62 2.86 -4.41
CA THR A 238 -1.49 3.92 -3.89
C THR A 238 -1.62 3.82 -2.38
N PHE A 239 -1.20 4.87 -1.68
CA PHE A 239 -1.40 5.04 -0.25
C PHE A 239 -2.73 5.73 0.03
N CYS A 240 -3.49 5.24 1.00
CA CYS A 240 -4.87 5.67 1.29
C CYS A 240 -5.77 5.71 0.04
N PRO A 241 -5.93 4.60 -0.70
CA PRO A 241 -6.65 4.54 -2.00
C PRO A 241 -8.13 4.97 -1.97
N GLY A 242 -8.66 5.37 -0.82
CA GLY A 242 -10.05 5.76 -0.60
C GLY A 242 -10.97 4.55 -0.60
N LEU A 243 -12.04 4.61 0.19
CA LEU A 243 -13.20 3.73 -0.01
C LEU A 243 -14.01 4.28 -1.20
N THR A 244 -13.40 4.39 -2.38
CA THR A 244 -14.19 4.79 -3.54
C THR A 244 -15.08 3.62 -3.91
N THR A 245 -16.37 3.74 -3.59
CA THR A 245 -17.50 3.03 -4.21
C THR A 245 -17.64 3.40 -5.71
N ARG A 246 -16.51 3.57 -6.39
CA ARG A 246 -16.35 3.89 -7.81
C ARG A 246 -15.03 3.30 -8.34
N VAL A 247 -14.75 2.04 -8.03
CA VAL A 247 -14.47 1.19 -9.18
C VAL A 247 -15.78 1.21 -9.96
N LYS A 248 -15.80 1.91 -11.09
CA LYS A 248 -16.82 1.64 -12.11
C LYS A 248 -16.70 0.15 -12.33
N SER A 249 -17.62 -0.62 -11.75
CA SER A 249 -17.85 -2.02 -12.06
C SER A 249 -18.35 -2.07 -13.51
N GLU A 250 -17.48 -1.74 -14.46
CA GLU A 250 -17.47 -2.45 -15.72
C GLU A 250 -16.83 -3.78 -15.38
N GLY A 251 -17.70 -4.78 -15.23
CA GLY A 251 -17.47 -6.01 -14.49
C GLY A 251 -16.10 -6.64 -14.71
N ARG A 252 -15.42 -6.92 -13.62
CA ARG A 252 -14.25 -7.80 -13.63
C ARG A 252 -14.15 -8.59 -12.34
N GLU A 253 -15.23 -9.31 -12.07
CA GLU A 253 -15.21 -10.48 -11.22
C GLU A 253 -14.54 -11.60 -12.03
N SER A 254 -13.22 -11.72 -11.89
CA SER A 254 -12.54 -12.96 -12.30
C SER A 254 -12.96 -14.03 -11.31
N SER A 255 -13.75 -15.00 -11.77
CA SER A 255 -14.25 -16.12 -10.98
C SER A 255 -13.11 -16.77 -10.19
N GLY A 256 -13.07 -16.58 -8.88
CA GLY A 256 -12.10 -17.19 -7.96
C GLY A 256 -11.18 -16.23 -7.19
N ILE A 257 -11.21 -14.91 -7.44
CA ILE A 257 -10.39 -13.93 -6.71
C ILE A 257 -11.17 -13.35 -5.52
N ARG A 258 -10.55 -13.31 -4.32
CA ARG A 258 -11.14 -12.70 -3.11
C ARG A 258 -11.38 -11.20 -3.28
N PRO A 259 -12.39 -10.61 -2.60
CA PRO A 259 -12.62 -9.17 -2.66
C PRO A 259 -11.48 -8.40 -1.96
N LEU A 260 -11.25 -7.15 -2.39
CA LEU A 260 -10.25 -6.24 -1.78
C LEU A 260 -10.61 -5.83 -0.35
N ILE A 261 -11.91 -5.79 -0.05
CA ILE A 261 -12.48 -5.51 1.26
C ILE A 261 -13.48 -6.62 1.56
N ASN A 262 -13.56 -7.03 2.83
CA ASN A 262 -14.71 -7.79 3.29
C ASN A 262 -15.85 -6.84 3.66
N ASP A 263 -16.86 -6.72 2.80
CA ASP A 263 -18.01 -5.80 2.98
C ASP A 263 -18.85 -6.10 4.24
N SER A 264 -18.63 -7.26 4.88
CA SER A 264 -19.25 -7.61 6.16
C SER A 264 -18.63 -6.85 7.35
N MET A 265 -17.48 -6.20 7.16
CA MET A 265 -16.75 -5.47 8.20
C MET A 265 -17.02 -3.97 8.06
N VAL A 266 -17.94 -3.43 8.87
CA VAL A 266 -18.17 -1.98 8.97
C VAL A 266 -17.20 -1.40 10.01
N PHE A 267 -16.12 -0.79 9.55
CA PHE A 267 -15.25 0.01 10.41
C PHE A 267 -15.93 1.37 10.66
N LEU A 268 -16.36 1.62 11.90
CA LEU A 268 -16.94 2.89 12.32
C LEU A 268 -15.82 3.95 12.45
N GLY A 269 -15.34 4.46 11.31
CA GLY A 269 -14.46 5.63 11.24
C GLY A 269 -15.25 6.93 11.30
N VAL A 270 -14.72 7.93 12.01
CA VAL A 270 -15.30 9.27 12.16
C VAL A 270 -15.45 9.95 10.79
N ARG A 271 -16.68 10.18 10.34
CA ARG A 271 -16.95 11.02 9.17
C ARG A 271 -16.68 12.48 9.52
N THR A 272 -15.70 13.10 8.87
CA THR A 272 -15.69 14.56 8.72
C THR A 272 -16.74 14.94 7.68
N SER A 273 -17.90 15.38 8.16
CA SER A 273 -18.99 15.84 7.31
C SER A 273 -18.63 17.17 6.64
N SER A 274 -18.16 17.14 5.40
CA SER A 274 -18.26 18.29 4.51
C SER A 274 -19.67 18.36 3.95
N ALA A 275 -20.56 19.08 4.65
CA ALA A 275 -21.89 19.38 4.15
C ALA A 275 -21.79 20.43 3.03
N VAL A 276 -21.94 20.00 1.78
CA VAL A 276 -22.32 20.90 0.68
C VAL A 276 -23.85 20.92 0.65
N ALA A 277 -24.43 22.02 1.13
CA ALA A 277 -25.84 22.31 0.96
C ALA A 277 -26.16 22.42 -0.53
N LYS A 278 -27.12 21.63 -1.01
CA LYS A 278 -27.78 21.86 -2.29
C LYS A 278 -29.19 22.34 -1.99
N ASP A 279 -29.44 23.59 -2.36
CA ASP A 279 -30.76 24.19 -2.52
C ASP A 279 -31.67 23.26 -3.32
N VAL A 280 -32.86 22.99 -2.79
CA VAL A 280 -34.00 22.54 -3.58
C VAL A 280 -35.17 23.46 -3.23
N THR A 281 -35.46 24.33 -4.18
CA THR A 281 -36.58 25.26 -4.26
C THR A 281 -37.90 24.48 -4.29
N GLY A 282 -38.85 24.83 -3.42
CA GLY A 282 -40.17 24.18 -3.33
C GLY A 282 -41.24 25.12 -2.74
N MET A 283 -41.81 25.91 -3.64
CA MET A 283 -43.00 26.79 -3.60
C MET A 283 -43.97 26.70 -2.40
N VAL A 284 -44.15 27.84 -1.71
CA VAL A 284 -45.19 28.12 -0.72
C VAL A 284 -46.51 28.49 -1.42
N ILE A 285 -47.63 27.88 -1.02
CA ILE A 285 -48.99 28.37 -1.31
C ILE A 285 -49.67 28.72 0.02
N VAL A 286 -50.15 29.96 0.12
CA VAL A 286 -50.85 30.58 1.25
C VAL A 286 -52.36 30.42 1.06
N GLY A 287 -53.13 30.16 2.13
CA GLY A 287 -54.59 30.19 2.07
C GLY A 287 -55.35 29.96 3.39
N PHE A 288 -55.50 31.03 4.17
CA PHE A 288 -56.62 31.44 5.05
C PHE A 288 -57.54 30.43 5.77
N GLY A 289 -57.75 30.65 7.09
CA GLY A 289 -59.00 30.20 7.75
C GLY A 289 -59.00 30.19 9.29
N TYR A 290 -59.27 31.35 9.90
CA TYR A 290 -59.85 31.64 11.23
C TYR A 290 -60.02 30.56 12.32
N LEU A 291 -59.49 30.91 13.51
CA LEU A 291 -60.17 31.06 14.80
C LEU A 291 -60.87 29.84 15.45
N LEU A 292 -60.35 29.41 16.62
CA LEU A 292 -61.13 29.28 17.86
C LEU A 292 -60.18 29.19 19.07
N VAL A 293 -60.65 29.77 20.18
CA VAL A 293 -59.92 30.25 21.36
C VAL A 293 -60.07 29.23 22.51
N TRP A 294 -59.26 29.41 23.57
CA TRP A 294 -59.39 28.96 24.99
C TRP A 294 -58.61 27.70 25.39
N VAL A 295 -57.99 27.55 26.57
CA VAL A 295 -57.39 28.40 27.64
C VAL A 295 -56.92 27.39 28.73
N CYS A 296 -55.73 27.61 29.31
CA CYS A 296 -55.19 27.18 30.64
C CYS A 296 -55.32 25.69 31.10
N TYR A 297 -54.59 25.11 32.06
CA TYR A 297 -53.76 25.54 33.21
C TYR A 297 -52.90 24.32 33.65
N ASP A 298 -51.60 24.46 33.95
CA ASP A 298 -50.92 24.35 35.29
C ASP A 298 -50.91 22.92 35.90
N ARG A 299 -49.79 22.31 36.32
CA ARG A 299 -48.57 22.75 37.02
C ARG A 299 -47.37 21.91 36.59
#